data_AF-F5YWY6-F1
#
_entry.id   AF-F5YWY6-F1
#
_cell.length_a   1.000
_cell.length_b   1.000
_cell.length_c   1.000
_cell.angle_alpha   90.00
_cell.angle_beta   90.00
_cell.angle_gamma   90.00
#
_symmetry.space_group_name_H-M   'P 1'
#
loop_
_entity.id
_entity.type
_entity.pdbx_description
1 polymer ?
#
loop_
_entity_poly.entity_id
_entity_poly.type
_entity_poly.pdbx_seq_one_letter_code
_entity_poly.pdbx_strand_id
1 'polypeptide(L)' 'MFFPPDGERGRARAQREQNAKRWCRSCPVLEQCRAHALAVGEPYGIWGGMSESERHAALRCLRPSG' A
#
# COMPACT_ATOMS: atom_id res chain seq x y z
N MET A 1 -1.36 -5.39 -15.32
CA MET A 1 -0.72 -4.07 -15.55
C MET A 1 -0.34 -3.50 -14.19
N PHE A 2 0.94 -3.22 -13.96
CA PHE A 2 1.45 -2.74 -12.66
C PHE A 2 1.27 -1.23 -12.47
N PHE A 3 1.21 -0.49 -13.57
CA PHE A 3 0.94 0.94 -13.59
C PHE A 3 -0.54 1.22 -13.89
N PRO A 4 -1.14 2.26 -13.30
CA PRO A 4 -2.48 2.68 -13.65
C PRO A 4 -2.55 3.16 -15.12
N PRO A 5 -3.61 2.88 -15.88
CA PRO A 5 -3.89 3.57 -17.14
C PRO A 5 -4.00 5.09 -16.93
N ASP A 6 -3.67 5.84 -17.97
CA ASP A 6 -3.74 7.30 -17.96
C ASP A 6 -5.13 7.81 -17.54
N GLY A 7 -5.14 8.77 -16.61
CA GLY A 7 -6.37 9.41 -16.13
C GLY A 7 -7.15 8.63 -15.07
N GLU A 8 -6.67 7.47 -14.60
CA GLU A 8 -7.37 6.66 -13.61
C GLU A 8 -7.50 7.37 -12.24
N ARG A 9 -8.73 7.74 -11.89
CA ARG A 9 -9.07 8.49 -10.68
C ARG A 9 -10.29 7.90 -9.97
N GLY A 10 -10.48 8.30 -8.71
CA GLY A 10 -11.68 7.94 -7.94
C GLY A 10 -11.89 6.43 -7.80
N ARG A 11 -13.08 5.94 -8.19
CA ARG A 11 -13.52 4.56 -7.93
C ARG A 11 -12.68 3.49 -8.63
N ALA A 12 -12.19 3.76 -9.84
CA ALA A 12 -11.36 2.79 -10.58
C ALA A 12 -10.06 2.48 -9.84
N ARG A 13 -9.37 3.53 -9.37
CA ARG A 13 -8.17 3.40 -8.53
C ARG A 13 -8.45 2.60 -7.26
N ALA A 14 -9.51 2.95 -6.54
CA ALA A 14 -9.89 2.26 -5.31
C ALA A 14 -10.18 0.77 -5.57
N GLN A 15 -10.86 0.43 -6.66
CA GLN A 15 -11.17 -0.95 -7.01
C GLN A 15 -9.91 -1.76 -7.29
N ARG A 16 -8.98 -1.22 -8.09
CA ARG A 16 -7.72 -1.89 -8.40
C ARG A 16 -6.84 -2.06 -7.14
N GLU A 17 -6.77 -1.05 -6.28
CA GLU A 17 -6.06 -1.18 -4.98
C GLU A 17 -6.70 -2.26 -4.10
N GLN A 18 -8.04 -2.30 -4.00
CA GLN A 18 -8.74 -3.35 -3.25
C GLN A 18 -8.47 -4.75 -3.82
N ASN A 19 -8.49 -4.88 -5.16
CA ASN A 19 -8.20 -6.15 -5.83
C ASN A 19 -6.79 -6.63 -5.47
N ALA A 20 -5.78 -5.76 -5.55
CA ALA A 20 -4.41 -6.08 -5.16
C ALA A 20 -4.30 -6.46 -3.66
N LYS A 21 -4.94 -5.69 -2.78
CA LYS A 21 -4.97 -6.00 -1.33
C LYS A 21 -5.62 -7.34 -1.02
N ARG A 22 -6.60 -7.81 -1.81
CA ARG A 22 -7.19 -9.16 -1.63
C ARG A 22 -6.15 -10.26 -1.79
N TRP A 23 -5.26 -10.15 -2.77
CA TRP A 23 -4.15 -11.10 -2.93
C TRP A 23 -3.17 -11.05 -1.76
N CYS A 24 -2.89 -9.86 -1.22
CA CYS A 24 -2.01 -9.75 -0.06
C CYS A 24 -2.57 -10.52 1.16
N ARG A 25 -3.89 -10.59 1.36
CA ARG A 25 -4.49 -11.24 2.54
C ARG A 25 -4.22 -12.74 2.64
N SER A 26 -3.97 -13.41 1.51
CA SER A 26 -3.58 -14.82 1.50
C SER A 26 -2.06 -15.03 1.50
N CYS A 27 -1.27 -13.95 1.56
CA CYS A 27 0.19 -14.03 1.53
C CYS A 27 0.72 -14.42 2.92
N PRO A 28 1.50 -15.52 3.05
CA PRO A 28 2.01 -15.99 4.35
C PRO A 28 3.02 -15.04 5.00
N VAL A 29 3.63 -14.14 4.22
CA VAL A 29 4.62 -13.17 4.68
C VAL A 29 4.07 -11.74 4.72
N LEU A 30 2.74 -11.58 4.82
CA LEU A 30 2.07 -10.28 4.78
C LEU A 30 2.65 -9.30 5.82
N GLU A 31 2.89 -9.75 7.04
CA GLU A 31 3.43 -8.90 8.11
C GLU A 31 4.87 -8.48 7.85
N GLN A 32 5.72 -9.41 7.39
CA GLN A 32 7.12 -9.15 7.06
C GLN A 32 7.24 -8.19 5.87
N CYS A 33 6.44 -8.42 4.83
CA CYS A 33 6.34 -7.54 3.67
C CYS A 33 5.89 -6.13 4.06
N ARG A 34 4.91 -6.01 4.97
CA ARG A 34 4.46 -4.72 5.50
C ARG A 34 5.55 -4.01 6.28
N ALA A 35 6.20 -4.72 7.21
CA ALA A 35 7.27 -4.17 8.03
C ALA A 35 8.42 -3.66 7.17
N HIS A 36 8.83 -4.44 6.17
CA HIS A 36 9.85 -4.03 5.20
C HIS A 36 9.45 -2.76 4.45
N ALA A 37 8.26 -2.73 3.87
CA ALA A 37 7.78 -1.60 3.08
C ALA A 37 7.62 -0.30 3.89
N LEU A 38 7.34 -0.41 5.20
CA LEU A 38 7.35 0.74 6.11
C LEU A 38 8.79 1.16 6.47
N ALA A 39 9.66 0.20 6.78
CA ALA A 39 11.04 0.47 7.18
C ALA A 39 11.84 1.20 6.10
N VAL A 40 11.70 0.80 4.84
CA VAL A 40 12.42 1.43 3.71
C VAL A 40 11.65 2.59 3.07
N GLY A 41 10.39 2.80 3.48
CA GLY A 41 9.54 3.85 2.91
C GLY A 41 9.24 3.67 1.42
N GLU A 42 8.90 2.44 0.99
CA GLU A 42 8.67 2.11 -0.42
C GLU A 42 7.73 3.15 -1.10
N PRO A 43 8.13 3.85 -2.16
CA PRO A 43 7.38 5.03 -2.62
C PRO A 43 6.08 4.70 -3.36
N TYR A 44 5.95 3.50 -3.93
CA TYR A 44 4.83 3.16 -4.83
C TYR A 44 4.25 1.77 -4.59
N GLY A 45 3.04 1.55 -5.10
CA GLY A 45 2.41 0.23 -5.16
C GLY A 45 1.75 -0.25 -3.87
N ILE A 46 1.23 -1.49 -3.91
CA ILE A 46 0.61 -2.17 -2.78
C ILE A 46 1.63 -3.12 -2.13
N TRP A 47 1.87 -2.95 -0.84
CA TRP A 47 2.82 -3.76 -0.07
C TRP A 47 2.20 -4.16 1.26
N GLY A 48 2.29 -5.44 1.63
CA GLY A 48 1.78 -5.94 2.92
C GLY A 48 0.29 -5.64 3.16
N GLY A 49 -0.51 -5.54 2.08
CA GLY A 49 -1.92 -5.17 2.14
C GLY A 49 -2.20 -3.68 2.30
N MET A 50 -1.20 -2.81 2.13
CA MET A 50 -1.32 -1.36 2.25
C MET A 50 -1.02 -0.67 0.91
N SER A 51 -1.80 0.35 0.56
CA SER A 51 -1.47 1.26 -0.52
C SER A 51 -0.43 2.28 -0.09
N GLU A 52 0.17 2.93 -1.08
CA GLU A 52 1.07 4.07 -0.89
C GLU A 52 0.49 5.08 0.13
N SER A 53 -0.75 5.54 -0.08
CA SER A 53 -1.39 6.52 0.80
C SER A 53 -1.56 6.03 2.24
N GLU A 54 -1.88 4.76 2.43
CA GLU A 54 -2.00 4.15 3.77
C GLU A 54 -0.64 4.03 4.46
N ARG A 55 0.41 3.67 3.70
CA ARG A 55 1.78 3.59 4.26
C ARG A 55 2.29 4.97 4.65
N HIS A 56 2.04 5.99 3.82
CA HIS A 56 2.33 7.38 4.19
C HIS A 56 1.57 7.82 5.44
N ALA A 57 0.29 7.45 5.59
CA ALA A 57 -0.47 7.75 6.80
C ALA A 57 0.11 7.05 8.03
N ALA A 58 0.46 5.77 7.92
CA ALA A 58 1.09 5.02 9.00
C ALA A 58 2.44 5.62 9.41
N LEU A 59 3.30 5.98 8.44
CA LEU A 59 4.58 6.63 8.71
C LEU A 59 4.41 8.00 9.39
N ARG A 60 3.38 8.77 9.04
CA ARG A 60 3.05 10.01 9.75
C ARG A 60 2.60 9.77 11.19
N CYS A 61 1.79 8.75 11.44
CA CYS A 61 1.37 8.38 12.80
C CYS A 61 2.51 7.79 13.65
N LEU A 62 3.46 7.08 13.03
CA LEU A 62 4.62 6.51 13.70
C LEU A 62 5.66 7.57 14.12
N ARG A 63 5.63 8.76 13.52
CA ARG A 63 6.44 9.88 13.98
C ARG A 63 5.69 10.55 15.13
N PRO A 64 6.12 10.40 16.41
CA PRO A 64 5.49 11.11 17.49
C PRO A 64 5.59 12.61 17.20
N SER A 65 4.44 13.28 17.18
CA SER A 65 4.37 14.73 17.22
C SER A 65 5.09 15.16 18.50
N GLY A 66 6.31 15.68 18.35
CA GLY A 66 6.98 16.44 19.40
C GLY A 66 6.21 17.72 19.69
#